data_AF-A0A0Q5V8I0-F1
#
_entry.id   AF-A0A0Q5V8I0-F1
#
_cell.length_a   1.000
_cell.length_b   1.000
_cell.length_c   1.000
_cell.angle_alpha   90.00
_cell.angle_beta   90.00
_cell.angle_gamma   90.00
#
_symmetry.space_group_name_H-M   'P 1'
#
loop_
_entity.id
_entity.type
_entity.pdbx_description
1 polymer ?
#
loop_
_entity_poly.entity_id
_entity_poly.type
_entity_poly.pdbx_seq_one_letter_code
_entity_poly.pdbx_strand_id
1 'polypeptide(L)'
;MIVLGMHRSGTSALTSTLAGLGYALPRDVMAGAPDNPRGFFEPRSVARLNERILQSLGGSWDQTGPFVVRRKTLADSARRIADHVEATFLHETCSVLARTFPRDRSIVIKDPRIALLTPLWRSALQALGYDPVLVHIHRPPIEVAASLQARNGFTISQGLRTWQTYVMSILRTAQTTPVHTLSFDQLLADPTQTLEGLTYGLGRTVEPTALQQAAALLAPEDRHQTAAALGGELPPIVADTARLLMRWNQTPPAVRQETIAGLQARFEDIALYSGPKVAMPARGLKAVPARTGIRRPPLLFHYHLFKNAGTSIDAMLQRNFGDHWGHAEFRMPRGQTTNLAAVTGHLLERPELEAFSSHTALLPAPALLDRDVLPILFLRHPIDRLRSAYDFEKHQKVETFGARLARSTDFKGYITALLSPGSGEQARNFQALRLADNAPYLSGDLAERAMAGLQALPFVGLVEAYDASLQRLSALVTPHYPGFKPLTLRKNASNAAPTPLDEKLAKVAEELGPALHERLLEANRVDLALHAHVQGLYGAEASTKDA
;
A
#
# COMPACT_ATOMS: atom_id res chain seq x y z
N MET A 1 -2.48 -10.38 13.59
CA MET A 1 -3.85 -10.90 13.76
C MET A 1 -4.79 -10.20 12.80
N ILE A 2 -5.67 -10.96 12.16
CA ILE A 2 -6.77 -10.46 11.33
C ILE A 2 -8.06 -10.67 12.11
N VAL A 3 -8.73 -9.57 12.46
CA VAL A 3 -10.04 -9.62 13.12
C VAL A 3 -11.14 -9.73 12.06
N LEU A 4 -11.85 -10.84 12.08
CA LEU A 4 -12.96 -11.17 11.19
C LEU A 4 -14.29 -11.01 11.93
N GLY A 5 -15.31 -10.59 11.20
CA GLY A 5 -16.67 -10.50 11.70
C GLY A 5 -17.50 -9.56 10.84
N MET A 6 -18.81 -9.75 10.84
CA MET A 6 -19.72 -8.79 10.22
C MET A 6 -19.67 -7.45 10.98
N HIS A 7 -19.98 -6.33 10.29
CA HIS A 7 -20.21 -5.05 10.96
C HIS A 7 -21.14 -5.23 12.16
N ARG A 8 -20.89 -4.50 13.26
CA ARG A 8 -21.69 -4.56 14.51
C ARG A 8 -21.63 -5.89 15.28
N SER A 9 -20.71 -6.79 14.94
CA SER A 9 -20.48 -8.05 15.68
C SER A 9 -19.49 -7.94 16.84
N GLY A 10 -19.02 -6.74 17.19
CA GLY A 10 -18.01 -6.54 18.25
C GLY A 10 -16.56 -6.51 17.76
N THR A 11 -16.31 -6.39 16.45
CA THR A 11 -14.94 -6.36 15.89
C THR A 11 -14.09 -5.20 16.44
N SER A 12 -14.69 -4.04 16.73
CA SER A 12 -13.98 -2.92 17.36
C SER A 12 -13.59 -3.22 18.81
N ALA A 13 -14.48 -3.83 19.60
CA ALA A 13 -14.22 -4.24 20.99
C ALA A 13 -13.05 -5.23 21.07
N LEU A 14 -13.05 -6.24 20.21
CA LEU A 14 -11.93 -7.18 20.09
C LEU A 14 -10.64 -6.49 19.62
N THR A 15 -10.72 -5.56 18.66
CA THR A 15 -9.51 -4.85 18.19
C THR A 15 -8.90 -3.98 19.28
N SER A 16 -9.74 -3.31 20.10
CA SER A 16 -9.30 -2.50 21.23
C SER A 16 -8.58 -3.33 22.29
N THR A 17 -9.17 -4.46 22.70
CA THR A 17 -8.55 -5.38 23.68
C THR A 17 -7.24 -5.97 23.14
N LEU A 18 -7.18 -6.36 21.87
CA LEU A 18 -5.93 -6.81 21.25
C LEU A 18 -4.86 -5.71 21.20
N ALA A 19 -5.23 -4.45 20.95
CA ALA A 19 -4.28 -3.35 21.04
C ALA A 19 -3.74 -3.17 22.47
N GLY A 20 -4.60 -3.33 23.49
CA GLY A 20 -4.21 -3.37 24.90
C GLY A 20 -3.22 -4.49 25.24
N LEU A 21 -3.29 -5.62 24.52
CA LEU A 21 -2.31 -6.72 24.61
C LEU A 21 -1.01 -6.47 23.82
N GLY A 22 -0.79 -5.26 23.32
CA GLY A 22 0.47 -4.84 22.69
C GLY A 22 0.53 -5.00 21.17
N TYR A 23 -0.55 -5.45 20.52
CA TYR A 23 -0.62 -5.50 19.06
C TYR A 23 -0.67 -4.08 18.48
N ALA A 24 0.22 -3.78 17.53
CA ALA A 24 0.29 -2.47 16.91
C ALA A 24 -0.96 -2.18 16.05
N LEU A 25 -1.53 -1.01 16.28
CA LEU A 25 -2.62 -0.43 15.48
C LEU A 25 -2.08 0.20 14.18
N PRO A 26 -2.93 0.37 13.16
CA PRO A 26 -2.54 1.06 11.93
C PRO A 26 -2.20 2.53 12.18
N ARG A 27 -1.35 3.11 11.33
CA ARG A 27 -0.98 4.53 11.38
C ARG A 27 -2.12 5.47 10.96
N ASP A 28 -3.10 4.97 10.19
CA ASP A 28 -4.18 5.75 9.58
C ASP A 28 -5.59 5.30 10.03
N VAL A 29 -5.78 5.16 11.34
CA VAL A 29 -7.07 4.80 11.95
C VAL A 29 -8.19 5.78 11.53
N MET A 30 -9.35 5.26 11.13
CA MET A 30 -10.56 6.06 10.93
C MET A 30 -11.06 6.66 12.24
N ALA A 31 -11.32 7.98 12.23
CA ALA A 31 -11.85 8.71 13.38
C ALA A 31 -13.20 8.15 13.84
N GLY A 32 -13.54 8.36 15.12
CA GLY A 32 -14.85 8.02 15.66
C GLY A 32 -15.98 8.78 14.97
N ALA A 33 -17.16 8.17 14.96
CA ALA A 33 -18.41 8.77 14.48
C ALA A 33 -19.48 8.65 15.57
N PRO A 34 -20.63 9.36 15.49
CA PRO A 34 -21.66 9.31 16.53
C PRO A 34 -22.14 7.88 16.85
N ASP A 35 -22.10 6.99 15.86
CA ASP A 35 -22.50 5.59 15.97
C ASP A 35 -21.37 4.64 16.42
N ASN A 36 -20.16 5.17 16.66
CA ASN A 36 -19.03 4.52 17.33
C ASN A 36 -18.01 5.58 17.84
N PRO A 37 -18.28 6.21 19.00
CA PRO A 37 -17.51 7.35 19.50
C PRO A 37 -16.03 7.04 19.78
N ARG A 38 -15.70 5.77 20.10
CA ARG A 38 -14.34 5.34 20.45
C ARG A 38 -13.43 5.07 19.24
N GLY A 39 -13.93 5.30 18.03
CA GLY A 39 -13.18 5.05 16.79
C GLY A 39 -13.46 3.66 16.21
N PHE A 40 -13.30 3.54 14.90
CA PHE A 40 -13.54 2.27 14.22
C PHE A 40 -12.34 1.32 14.28
N PHE A 41 -11.13 1.77 14.66
CA PHE A 41 -9.89 0.96 14.59
C PHE A 41 -9.58 0.40 13.20
N GLU A 42 -10.36 0.78 12.19
CA GLU A 42 -10.22 0.38 10.79
C GLU A 42 -9.23 1.32 10.12
N PRO A 43 -8.20 0.81 9.42
CA PRO A 43 -7.32 1.65 8.62
C PRO A 43 -8.07 2.23 7.42
N ARG A 44 -8.02 3.55 7.22
CA ARG A 44 -8.72 4.24 6.13
C ARG A 44 -8.28 3.73 4.75
N SER A 45 -6.98 3.49 4.59
CA SER A 45 -6.38 2.91 3.38
C SER A 45 -6.92 1.51 3.09
N VAL A 46 -7.05 0.66 4.10
CA VAL A 46 -7.59 -0.71 4.00
C VAL A 46 -9.07 -0.69 3.62
N ALA A 47 -9.88 0.14 4.29
CA ALA A 47 -11.30 0.27 3.98
C ALA A 47 -11.54 0.75 2.54
N ARG A 48 -10.77 1.76 2.08
CA ARG A 48 -10.83 2.27 0.69
C ARG A 48 -10.44 1.21 -0.34
N LEU A 49 -9.38 0.44 -0.07
CA LEU A 49 -8.95 -0.64 -0.96
C LEU A 49 -10.01 -1.74 -1.03
N ASN A 50 -10.54 -2.19 0.11
CA ASN A 50 -11.59 -3.20 0.15
C ASN A 50 -12.85 -2.76 -0.61
N GLU A 51 -13.29 -1.52 -0.42
CA GLU A 51 -14.44 -0.99 -1.15
C GLU A 51 -14.18 -0.96 -2.67
N ARG A 52 -12.99 -0.52 -3.12
CA ARG A 52 -12.60 -0.56 -4.54
C ARG A 52 -12.58 -1.99 -5.11
N ILE A 53 -12.08 -2.95 -4.35
CA ILE A 53 -12.06 -4.35 -4.76
C ILE A 53 -13.51 -4.84 -4.92
N LEU A 54 -14.38 -4.63 -3.93
CA LEU A 54 -15.78 -5.04 -4.01
C LEU A 54 -16.51 -4.36 -5.18
N GLN A 55 -16.28 -3.07 -5.41
CA GLN A 55 -16.82 -2.32 -6.55
C GLN A 55 -16.35 -2.89 -7.89
N SER A 56 -15.09 -3.33 -7.99
CA SER A 56 -14.57 -3.98 -9.20
C SER A 56 -15.25 -5.32 -9.49
N LEU A 57 -15.78 -5.98 -8.45
CA LEU A 57 -16.58 -7.19 -8.56
C LEU A 57 -18.06 -6.90 -8.82
N GLY A 58 -18.47 -5.62 -8.85
CA GLY A 58 -19.86 -5.17 -9.04
C GLY A 58 -20.68 -5.13 -7.75
N GLY A 59 -20.05 -5.18 -6.58
CA GLY A 59 -20.73 -5.14 -5.28
C GLY A 59 -20.22 -4.03 -4.37
N SER A 60 -20.73 -4.03 -3.14
CA SER A 60 -20.32 -3.15 -2.04
C SER A 60 -20.43 -3.95 -0.73
N TRP A 61 -20.09 -3.32 0.40
CA TRP A 61 -20.17 -3.97 1.71
C TRP A 61 -21.59 -4.43 2.09
N ASP A 62 -22.62 -3.77 1.58
CA ASP A 62 -24.05 -4.01 1.81
C ASP A 62 -24.77 -4.67 0.63
N GLN A 63 -24.17 -4.67 -0.56
CA GLN A 63 -24.65 -5.41 -1.74
C GLN A 63 -23.93 -6.75 -1.87
N THR A 64 -24.01 -7.55 -0.81
CA THR A 64 -23.30 -8.83 -0.72
C THR A 64 -24.23 -9.99 -1.06
N GLY A 65 -24.63 -10.06 -2.34
CA GLY A 65 -24.99 -11.36 -2.91
C GLY A 65 -23.71 -12.17 -3.14
N PRO A 66 -23.75 -13.51 -3.16
CA PRO A 66 -22.56 -14.22 -3.56
C PRO A 66 -22.23 -13.86 -5.02
N PHE A 67 -20.96 -13.53 -5.26
CA PHE A 67 -20.49 -13.16 -6.59
C PHE A 67 -20.47 -14.40 -7.48
N VAL A 68 -21.16 -14.33 -8.62
CA VAL A 68 -21.32 -15.46 -9.56
C VAL A 68 -20.64 -15.11 -10.87
N VAL A 69 -19.71 -15.96 -11.30
CA VAL A 69 -19.18 -15.93 -12.66
C VAL A 69 -20.18 -16.63 -13.57
N ARG A 70 -20.58 -15.97 -14.66
CA ARG A 70 -21.58 -16.52 -15.60
C ARG A 70 -21.21 -17.95 -16.04
N ARG A 71 -22.19 -18.87 -15.96
CA ARG A 71 -22.07 -20.32 -16.29
C ARG A 71 -21.09 -21.10 -15.39
N LYS A 72 -20.88 -20.67 -14.14
CA LYS A 72 -20.08 -21.39 -13.14
C LYS A 72 -20.90 -21.63 -11.87
N THR A 73 -20.51 -22.66 -11.12
CA THR A 73 -21.03 -22.89 -9.77
C THR A 73 -20.54 -21.79 -8.82
N LEU A 74 -21.14 -21.67 -7.64
CA LEU A 74 -20.70 -20.70 -6.63
C LEU A 74 -19.29 -21.00 -6.12
N ALA A 75 -18.95 -22.27 -5.91
CA ALA A 75 -17.59 -22.70 -5.55
C ALA A 75 -16.55 -22.32 -6.64
N ASP A 76 -16.84 -22.62 -7.91
CA ASP A 76 -15.94 -22.26 -9.02
C ASP A 76 -15.82 -20.74 -9.21
N SER A 77 -16.93 -20.02 -9.00
CA SER A 77 -16.96 -18.55 -9.05
C SER A 77 -16.09 -17.98 -7.94
N ALA A 78 -16.24 -18.47 -6.71
CA ALA A 78 -15.46 -18.02 -5.56
C ALA A 78 -13.97 -18.24 -5.75
N ARG A 79 -13.55 -19.41 -6.25
CA ARG A 79 -12.14 -19.69 -6.57
C ARG A 79 -11.61 -18.72 -7.63
N ARG A 80 -12.31 -18.60 -8.76
CA ARG A 80 -11.89 -17.69 -9.84
C ARG A 80 -11.85 -16.21 -9.43
N ILE A 81 -12.77 -15.79 -8.58
CA ILE A 81 -12.80 -14.44 -8.05
C ILE A 81 -11.63 -14.23 -7.09
N ALA A 82 -11.35 -15.19 -6.21
CA ALA A 82 -10.18 -15.13 -5.34
C ALA A 82 -8.89 -15.03 -6.17
N ASP A 83 -8.71 -15.89 -7.19
CA ASP A 83 -7.56 -15.85 -8.09
C ASP A 83 -7.45 -14.50 -8.80
N HIS A 84 -8.57 -13.98 -9.34
CA HIS A 84 -8.58 -12.70 -10.02
C HIS A 84 -8.24 -11.53 -9.10
N VAL A 85 -8.85 -11.51 -7.91
CA VAL A 85 -8.61 -10.48 -6.90
C VAL A 85 -7.15 -10.53 -6.45
N GLU A 86 -6.60 -11.72 -6.22
CA GLU A 86 -5.20 -11.89 -5.86
C GLU A 86 -4.27 -11.42 -7.00
N ALA A 87 -4.50 -11.88 -8.24
CA ALA A 87 -3.73 -11.45 -9.40
C ALA A 87 -3.75 -9.94 -9.62
N THR A 88 -4.86 -9.28 -9.29
CA THR A 88 -5.08 -7.86 -9.60
C THR A 88 -4.64 -6.94 -8.46
N PHE A 89 -4.86 -7.35 -7.21
CA PHE A 89 -4.74 -6.45 -6.06
C PHE A 89 -3.66 -6.85 -5.06
N LEU A 90 -3.04 -8.04 -5.14
CA LEU A 90 -2.07 -8.51 -4.13
C LEU A 90 -0.93 -7.52 -3.90
N HIS A 91 -0.39 -6.94 -4.96
CA HIS A 91 0.68 -5.95 -4.87
C HIS A 91 0.23 -4.66 -4.17
N GLU A 92 -0.93 -4.13 -4.57
CA GLU A 92 -1.50 -2.93 -3.96
C GLU A 92 -1.81 -3.17 -2.48
N THR A 93 -2.32 -4.36 -2.13
CA THR A 93 -2.54 -4.78 -0.74
C THR A 93 -1.24 -4.83 0.05
N CYS A 94 -0.16 -5.37 -0.51
CA CYS A 94 1.17 -5.36 0.13
C CYS A 94 1.67 -3.93 0.35
N SER A 95 1.51 -3.04 -0.64
CA SER A 95 1.88 -1.63 -0.53
C SER A 95 1.05 -0.88 0.52
N VAL A 96 -0.25 -1.17 0.63
CA VAL A 96 -1.10 -0.63 1.70
C VAL A 96 -0.59 -1.12 3.06
N LEU A 97 -0.44 -2.44 3.26
CA LEU A 97 0.03 -3.00 4.53
C LEU A 97 1.38 -2.43 4.97
N ALA A 98 2.35 -2.33 4.05
CA ALA A 98 3.68 -1.82 4.36
C ALA A 98 3.69 -0.33 4.79
N ARG A 99 2.72 0.47 4.32
CA ARG A 99 2.57 1.87 4.73
C ARG A 99 1.74 2.04 5.99
N THR A 100 0.76 1.17 6.18
CA THR A 100 -0.21 1.24 7.26
C THR A 100 0.34 0.72 8.58
N PHE A 101 1.20 -0.30 8.55
CA PHE A 101 1.65 -1.02 9.75
C PHE A 101 3.17 -1.02 9.92
N PRO A 102 3.68 -0.98 11.16
CA PRO A 102 5.10 -1.19 11.44
C PRO A 102 5.53 -2.63 11.14
N ARG A 103 6.71 -2.83 10.56
CA ARG A 103 7.22 -4.16 10.15
C ARG A 103 7.89 -4.96 11.28
N ASP A 104 8.25 -4.31 12.37
CA ASP A 104 9.01 -4.85 13.50
C ASP A 104 8.14 -5.32 14.68
N ARG A 105 6.81 -5.30 14.53
CA ARG A 105 5.87 -5.61 15.61
C ARG A 105 4.76 -6.57 15.16
N SER A 106 4.19 -7.29 16.12
CA SER A 106 2.90 -7.97 15.93
C SER A 106 1.80 -6.92 15.73
N ILE A 107 0.99 -7.06 14.68
CA ILE A 107 -0.05 -6.09 14.31
C ILE A 107 -1.46 -6.68 14.49
N VAL A 108 -2.45 -5.81 14.65
CA VAL A 108 -3.87 -6.17 14.53
C VAL A 108 -4.49 -5.37 13.39
N ILE A 109 -5.06 -6.08 12.41
CA ILE A 109 -5.79 -5.48 11.29
C ILE A 109 -7.27 -5.85 11.38
N LYS A 110 -8.12 -4.83 11.24
CA LYS A 110 -9.57 -4.99 11.21
C LYS A 110 -10.19 -4.13 10.12
N ASP A 111 -10.99 -4.76 9.28
CA ASP A 111 -12.05 -4.16 8.47
C ASP A 111 -13.03 -5.29 8.17
N PRO A 112 -14.35 -5.14 8.41
CA PRO A 112 -15.30 -6.23 8.23
C PRO A 112 -15.25 -6.87 6.84
N ARG A 113 -14.97 -6.10 5.78
CA ARG A 113 -14.91 -6.59 4.40
C ARG A 113 -13.72 -7.54 4.17
N ILE A 114 -12.72 -7.55 5.07
CA ILE A 114 -11.66 -8.57 5.04
C ILE A 114 -12.28 -9.97 5.13
N ALA A 115 -13.40 -10.17 5.83
CA ALA A 115 -14.12 -11.44 5.84
C ALA A 115 -14.47 -11.95 4.43
N LEU A 116 -14.73 -11.05 3.48
CA LEU A 116 -15.03 -11.37 2.08
C LEU A 116 -13.76 -11.52 1.22
N LEU A 117 -12.63 -10.98 1.69
CA LEU A 117 -11.37 -10.88 0.96
C LEU A 117 -10.21 -11.61 1.68
N THR A 118 -10.53 -12.53 2.60
CA THR A 118 -9.56 -13.16 3.51
C THR A 118 -8.37 -13.77 2.78
N PRO A 119 -8.53 -14.50 1.65
CA PRO A 119 -7.39 -15.05 0.91
C PRO A 119 -6.37 -13.99 0.49
N LEU A 120 -6.82 -12.86 -0.09
CA LEU A 120 -5.96 -11.76 -0.52
C LEU A 120 -5.15 -11.19 0.65
N TRP A 121 -5.82 -10.86 1.76
CA TRP A 121 -5.18 -10.25 2.93
C TRP A 121 -4.18 -11.19 3.59
N ARG A 122 -4.50 -12.50 3.64
CA ARG A 122 -3.58 -13.52 4.14
C ARG A 122 -2.33 -13.62 3.26
N SER A 123 -2.52 -13.75 1.93
CA SER A 123 -1.42 -13.81 0.97
C SER A 123 -0.52 -12.56 1.02
N ALA A 124 -1.10 -11.39 1.22
CA ALA A 124 -0.36 -10.13 1.33
C ALA A 124 0.44 -10.02 2.63
N LEU A 125 -0.14 -10.42 3.76
CA LEU A 125 0.57 -10.47 5.05
C LEU A 125 1.74 -11.47 5.01
N GLN A 126 1.53 -12.66 4.44
CA GLN A 126 2.58 -13.65 4.26
C GLN A 126 3.70 -13.15 3.33
N ALA A 127 3.35 -12.44 2.25
CA ALA A 127 4.33 -11.84 1.34
C ALA A 127 5.25 -10.83 2.05
N LEU A 128 4.73 -10.15 3.08
CA LEU A 128 5.48 -9.19 3.89
C LEU A 128 6.19 -9.84 5.09
N GLY A 129 6.18 -11.17 5.20
CA GLY A 129 6.87 -11.92 6.25
C GLY A 129 6.08 -12.06 7.56
N TYR A 130 4.80 -11.68 7.60
CA TYR A 130 3.96 -11.95 8.77
C TYR A 130 3.43 -13.39 8.77
N ASP A 131 3.14 -13.90 9.97
CA ASP A 131 2.37 -15.12 10.17
C ASP A 131 0.91 -14.77 10.56
N PRO A 132 -0.05 -14.78 9.62
CA PRO A 132 -1.39 -14.28 9.85
C PRO A 132 -2.27 -15.27 10.62
N VAL A 133 -2.61 -14.90 11.86
CA VAL A 133 -3.64 -15.55 12.67
C VAL A 133 -5.01 -14.94 12.41
N LEU A 134 -6.02 -15.78 12.14
CA LEU A 134 -7.42 -15.36 11.94
C LEU A 134 -8.24 -15.49 13.24
N VAL A 135 -8.86 -14.40 13.66
CA VAL A 135 -9.73 -14.36 14.86
C VAL A 135 -11.10 -13.83 14.47
N HIS A 136 -12.13 -14.66 14.59
CA HIS A 136 -13.52 -14.31 14.32
C HIS A 136 -14.24 -13.97 15.63
N ILE A 137 -14.93 -12.83 15.68
CA ILE A 137 -15.88 -12.50 16.73
C ILE A 137 -17.31 -12.54 16.21
N HIS A 138 -18.17 -13.29 16.89
CA HIS A 138 -19.58 -13.40 16.53
C HIS A 138 -20.50 -12.82 17.62
N ARG A 139 -21.66 -12.38 17.17
CA ARG A 139 -22.75 -11.85 17.99
C ARG A 139 -24.07 -12.45 17.52
N PRO A 140 -25.11 -12.59 18.36
CA PRO A 140 -26.42 -13.07 17.92
C PRO A 140 -26.90 -12.31 16.66
N PRO A 141 -27.35 -13.02 15.61
CA PRO A 141 -27.63 -12.40 14.30
C PRO A 141 -28.74 -11.36 14.37
N ILE A 142 -29.73 -11.55 15.26
CA ILE A 142 -30.83 -10.61 15.45
C ILE A 142 -30.35 -9.27 16.00
N GLU A 143 -29.37 -9.27 16.91
CA GLU A 143 -28.78 -8.03 17.44
C GLU A 143 -27.94 -7.31 16.39
N VAL A 144 -27.25 -8.05 15.52
CA VAL A 144 -26.53 -7.46 14.39
C VAL A 144 -27.52 -6.81 13.42
N ALA A 145 -28.61 -7.51 13.08
CA ALA A 145 -29.62 -7.02 12.16
C ALA A 145 -30.34 -5.77 12.69
N ALA A 146 -30.75 -5.77 13.96
CA ALA A 146 -31.37 -4.61 14.58
C ALA A 146 -30.38 -3.43 14.73
N SER A 147 -29.07 -3.70 14.88
CA SER A 147 -28.06 -2.63 14.93
C SER A 147 -27.86 -1.99 13.55
N LEU A 148 -27.90 -2.80 12.49
CA LEU A 148 -27.90 -2.31 11.11
C LEU A 148 -29.19 -1.56 10.77
N GLN A 149 -30.34 -1.97 11.32
CA GLN A 149 -31.59 -1.22 11.17
C GLN A 149 -31.46 0.19 11.76
N ALA A 150 -31.00 0.30 13.01
CA ALA A 150 -30.84 1.59 13.68
C ALA A 150 -29.84 2.52 12.97
N ARG A 151 -28.76 1.96 12.43
CA ARG A 151 -27.69 2.73 11.76
C ARG A 151 -28.00 3.09 10.31
N ASN A 152 -28.48 2.11 9.55
CA ASN A 152 -28.54 2.17 8.08
C ASN A 152 -29.97 2.14 7.53
N GLY A 153 -30.99 2.00 8.38
CA GLY A 153 -32.38 1.84 7.95
C GLY A 153 -32.68 0.49 7.30
N PHE A 154 -31.84 -0.53 7.51
CA PHE A 154 -32.07 -1.86 6.97
C PHE A 154 -33.33 -2.51 7.56
N THR A 155 -34.03 -3.30 6.76
CA THR A 155 -34.97 -4.29 7.31
C THR A 155 -34.20 -5.37 8.06
N ILE A 156 -34.83 -6.00 9.06
CA ILE A 156 -34.24 -7.14 9.78
C ILE A 156 -33.78 -8.22 8.79
N SER A 157 -34.61 -8.55 7.79
CA SER A 157 -34.27 -9.53 6.75
C SER A 157 -33.02 -9.16 5.94
N GLN A 158 -32.81 -7.89 5.60
CA GLN A 158 -31.58 -7.43 4.94
C GLN A 158 -30.37 -7.57 5.86
N GLY A 159 -30.52 -7.20 7.14
CA GLY A 159 -29.47 -7.38 8.15
C GLY A 159 -29.05 -8.83 8.32
N LEU A 160 -30.03 -9.74 8.47
CA LEU A 160 -29.78 -11.18 8.60
C LEU A 160 -29.12 -11.79 7.35
N ARG A 161 -29.55 -11.36 6.15
CA ARG A 161 -28.94 -11.79 4.88
C ARG A 161 -27.49 -11.36 4.75
N THR A 162 -27.20 -10.12 5.10
CA THR A 162 -25.83 -9.57 5.06
C THR A 162 -24.95 -10.30 6.08
N TRP A 163 -25.45 -10.49 7.30
CA TRP A 163 -24.78 -11.28 8.34
C TRP A 163 -24.45 -12.70 7.86
N GLN A 164 -25.43 -13.40 7.28
CA GLN A 164 -25.25 -14.77 6.79
C GLN A 164 -24.14 -14.82 5.73
N THR A 165 -24.09 -13.85 4.82
CA THR A 165 -23.09 -13.81 3.74
C THR A 165 -21.67 -13.65 4.28
N TYR A 166 -21.45 -12.73 5.21
CA TYR A 166 -20.13 -12.53 5.83
C TYR A 166 -19.70 -13.77 6.61
N VAL A 167 -20.60 -14.33 7.43
CA VAL A 167 -20.31 -15.52 8.23
C VAL A 167 -20.02 -16.72 7.34
N MET A 168 -20.76 -16.94 6.26
CA MET A 168 -20.47 -18.02 5.31
C MET A 168 -19.09 -17.88 4.65
N SER A 169 -18.66 -16.65 4.34
CA SER A 169 -17.31 -16.41 3.84
C SER A 169 -16.23 -16.79 4.87
N ILE A 170 -16.45 -16.45 6.14
CA ILE A 170 -15.56 -16.81 7.25
C ILE A 170 -15.53 -18.33 7.44
N LEU A 171 -16.69 -18.99 7.45
CA LEU A 171 -16.77 -20.45 7.59
C LEU A 171 -16.12 -21.18 6.41
N ARG A 172 -16.20 -20.64 5.19
CA ARG A 172 -15.46 -21.16 4.03
C ARG A 172 -13.95 -21.06 4.22
N THR A 173 -13.48 -19.97 4.80
CA THR A 173 -12.07 -19.85 5.19
C THR A 173 -11.71 -20.89 6.25
N ALA A 174 -12.57 -21.10 7.25
CA ALA A 174 -12.36 -22.05 8.34
C ALA A 174 -12.23 -23.52 7.90
N GLN A 175 -12.72 -23.88 6.69
CA GLN A 175 -12.52 -25.22 6.11
C GLN A 175 -11.06 -25.52 5.74
N THR A 176 -10.29 -24.48 5.42
CA THR A 176 -8.92 -24.63 4.87
C THR A 176 -7.87 -23.94 5.72
N THR A 177 -8.28 -23.17 6.73
CA THR A 177 -7.37 -22.38 7.56
C THR A 177 -7.94 -22.29 8.97
N PRO A 178 -7.12 -22.49 10.01
CA PRO A 178 -7.57 -22.30 11.39
C PRO A 178 -8.14 -20.90 11.63
N VAL A 179 -9.33 -20.84 12.24
CA VAL A 179 -9.98 -19.60 12.67
C VAL A 179 -10.34 -19.75 14.15
N HIS A 180 -9.78 -18.87 14.99
CA HIS A 180 -10.14 -18.79 16.41
C HIS A 180 -11.44 -18.01 16.53
N THR A 181 -12.47 -18.60 17.13
CA THR A 181 -13.81 -17.99 17.19
C THR A 181 -14.17 -17.65 18.63
N LEU A 182 -14.66 -16.42 18.83
CA LEU A 182 -15.01 -15.84 20.12
C LEU A 182 -16.44 -15.31 20.07
N SER A 183 -17.17 -15.45 21.19
CA SER A 183 -18.47 -14.83 21.35
C SER A 183 -18.32 -13.42 21.92
N PHE A 184 -19.01 -12.44 21.33
CA PHE A 184 -19.11 -11.10 21.88
C PHE A 184 -19.77 -11.09 23.26
N ASP A 185 -20.74 -11.97 23.50
CA ASP A 185 -21.38 -12.10 24.81
C ASP A 185 -20.38 -12.59 25.87
N GLN A 186 -19.52 -13.55 25.52
CA GLN A 186 -18.47 -14.06 26.43
C GLN A 186 -17.41 -12.99 26.68
N LEU A 187 -16.99 -12.28 25.62
CA LEU A 187 -16.02 -11.20 25.73
C LEU A 187 -16.49 -10.08 26.66
N LEU A 188 -17.79 -9.77 26.68
CA LEU A 188 -18.33 -8.76 27.59
C LEU A 188 -18.58 -9.30 29.01
N ALA A 189 -19.01 -10.56 29.14
CA ALA A 189 -19.33 -11.15 30.43
C ALA A 189 -18.07 -11.45 31.26
N ASP A 190 -17.04 -12.01 30.64
CA ASP A 190 -15.73 -12.25 31.25
C ASP A 190 -14.61 -11.97 30.23
N PRO A 191 -14.21 -10.70 30.08
CA PRO A 191 -13.20 -10.33 29.10
C PRO A 191 -11.85 -10.97 29.39
N THR A 192 -11.44 -11.02 30.66
CA THR A 192 -10.14 -11.55 31.08
C THR A 192 -10.03 -13.02 30.71
N GLN A 193 -11.01 -13.85 31.08
CA GLN A 193 -11.02 -15.27 30.74
C GLN A 193 -11.10 -15.50 29.22
N THR A 194 -11.87 -14.68 28.51
CA THR A 194 -12.00 -14.79 27.05
C THR A 194 -10.67 -14.49 26.35
N LEU A 195 -9.96 -13.44 26.77
CA LEU A 195 -8.65 -13.07 26.22
C LEU A 195 -7.55 -14.07 26.62
N GLU A 196 -7.59 -14.61 27.84
CA GLU A 196 -6.70 -15.67 28.28
C GLU A 196 -6.89 -16.93 27.41
N GLY A 197 -8.14 -17.38 27.20
CA GLY A 197 -8.43 -18.52 26.34
C GLY A 197 -7.98 -18.32 24.88
N LEU A 198 -8.14 -17.10 24.34
CA LEU A 198 -7.63 -16.75 23.02
C LEU A 198 -6.10 -16.86 22.96
N THR A 199 -5.40 -16.22 23.90
CA THR A 199 -3.92 -16.16 23.89
C THR A 199 -3.30 -17.52 24.15
N TYR A 200 -3.87 -18.30 25.08
CA TYR A 200 -3.51 -19.70 25.31
C TYR A 200 -3.69 -20.56 24.05
N GLY A 201 -4.83 -20.43 23.36
CA GLY A 201 -5.10 -21.13 22.10
C GLY A 201 -4.14 -20.75 20.96
N LEU A 202 -3.42 -19.64 21.10
CA LEU A 202 -2.38 -19.17 20.18
C LEU A 202 -0.96 -19.51 20.64
N GLY A 203 -0.81 -20.29 21.72
CA GLY A 203 0.48 -20.61 22.32
C GLY A 203 1.19 -19.39 22.92
N ARG A 204 0.44 -18.36 23.32
CA ARG A 204 0.98 -17.15 23.95
C ARG A 204 0.51 -17.08 25.40
N THR A 205 1.47 -17.04 26.32
CA THR A 205 1.19 -16.71 27.73
C THR A 205 1.25 -15.20 27.90
N VAL A 206 0.21 -14.63 28.50
CA VAL A 206 0.11 -13.20 28.80
C VAL A 206 -0.04 -13.03 30.29
N GLU A 207 0.70 -12.08 30.86
CA GLU A 207 0.61 -11.76 32.29
C GLU A 207 -0.82 -11.36 32.69
N PRO A 208 -1.32 -11.84 33.85
CA PRO A 208 -2.68 -11.52 34.32
C PRO A 208 -2.96 -10.01 34.38
N THR A 209 -1.96 -9.20 34.72
CA THR A 209 -2.07 -7.73 34.77
C THR A 209 -2.34 -7.12 33.39
N ALA A 210 -1.67 -7.63 32.34
CA ALA A 210 -1.90 -7.16 30.97
C ALA A 210 -3.28 -7.59 30.44
N LEU A 211 -3.76 -8.79 30.82
CA LEU A 211 -5.13 -9.23 30.50
C LEU A 211 -6.17 -8.32 31.17
N GLN A 212 -5.99 -7.97 32.44
CA GLN A 212 -6.87 -7.06 33.16
C GLN A 212 -6.88 -5.64 32.56
N GLN A 213 -5.71 -5.11 32.19
CA GLN A 213 -5.60 -3.81 31.53
C GLN A 213 -6.30 -3.79 30.16
N ALA A 214 -6.12 -4.84 29.37
CA ALA A 214 -6.80 -4.99 28.09
C ALA A 214 -8.32 -5.13 28.28
N ALA A 215 -8.77 -5.94 29.25
CA ALA A 215 -10.16 -6.11 29.61
C ALA A 215 -10.85 -4.79 29.99
N ALA A 216 -10.16 -3.92 30.74
CA ALA A 216 -10.65 -2.62 31.16
C ALA A 216 -10.90 -1.63 29.99
N LEU A 217 -10.45 -1.94 28.79
CA LEU A 217 -10.75 -1.14 27.59
C LEU A 217 -12.18 -1.35 27.09
N LEU A 218 -12.84 -2.46 27.45
CA LEU A 218 -14.24 -2.71 27.14
C LEU A 218 -15.14 -1.89 28.05
N ALA A 219 -16.23 -1.37 27.50
CA ALA A 219 -17.24 -0.66 28.27
C ALA A 219 -18.61 -1.34 28.14
N PRO A 220 -19.42 -1.44 29.21
CA PRO A 220 -20.76 -2.02 29.14
C PRO A 220 -21.64 -1.39 28.05
N GLU A 221 -21.42 -0.12 27.76
CA GLU A 221 -22.14 0.65 26.73
C GLU A 221 -21.82 0.19 25.31
N ASP A 222 -20.80 -0.66 25.11
CA ASP A 222 -20.48 -1.26 23.81
C ASP A 222 -21.60 -2.22 23.32
N ARG A 223 -22.55 -2.60 24.19
CA ARG A 223 -23.77 -3.35 23.83
C ARG A 223 -25.00 -2.44 23.76
N HIS A 224 -25.30 -1.95 22.56
CA HIS A 224 -26.50 -1.10 22.35
C HIS A 224 -27.83 -1.86 22.20
N GLN A 225 -27.81 -3.19 22.02
CA GLN A 225 -29.01 -3.99 21.72
C GLN A 225 -28.91 -5.41 22.30
N THR A 226 -30.04 -6.00 22.69
CA THR A 226 -30.13 -7.34 23.31
C THR A 226 -31.17 -8.21 22.59
N ALA A 227 -30.82 -9.47 22.33
CA ALA A 227 -31.66 -10.41 21.58
C ALA A 227 -33.01 -10.68 22.27
N ALA A 228 -33.03 -10.70 23.61
CA ALA A 228 -34.24 -10.95 24.39
C ALA A 228 -35.35 -9.90 24.16
N ALA A 229 -34.98 -8.66 23.82
CA ALA A 229 -35.93 -7.58 23.56
C ALA A 229 -36.49 -7.59 22.12
N LEU A 230 -35.84 -8.30 21.19
CA LEU A 230 -36.10 -8.14 19.76
C LEU A 230 -37.16 -9.12 19.20
N GLY A 231 -37.38 -10.28 19.83
CA GLY A 231 -38.40 -11.26 19.41
C GLY A 231 -38.23 -11.80 17.97
N GLY A 232 -38.98 -12.85 17.63
CA GLY A 232 -39.10 -13.37 16.27
C GLY A 232 -38.27 -14.62 15.93
N GLU A 233 -38.81 -15.45 15.04
CA GLU A 233 -38.14 -16.66 14.55
C GLU A 233 -37.06 -16.31 13.51
N LEU A 234 -35.86 -16.85 13.70
CA LEU A 234 -34.78 -16.74 12.73
C LEU A 234 -35.04 -17.70 11.55
N PRO A 235 -34.73 -17.30 10.30
CA PRO A 235 -34.72 -18.22 9.18
C PRO A 235 -33.86 -19.47 9.50
N PRO A 236 -34.26 -20.69 9.11
CA PRO A 236 -33.60 -21.92 9.54
C PRO A 236 -32.08 -21.93 9.31
N ILE A 237 -31.62 -21.47 8.14
CA ILE A 237 -30.17 -21.41 7.84
C ILE A 237 -29.40 -20.45 8.76
N VAL A 238 -30.02 -19.34 9.15
CA VAL A 238 -29.43 -18.35 10.07
C VAL A 238 -29.38 -18.91 11.48
N ALA A 239 -30.46 -19.58 11.91
CA ALA A 239 -30.53 -20.23 13.21
C ALA A 239 -29.48 -21.34 13.35
N ASP A 240 -29.34 -22.19 12.33
CA ASP A 240 -28.35 -23.28 12.32
C ASP A 240 -26.91 -22.75 12.31
N THR A 241 -26.66 -21.69 11.53
CA THR A 241 -25.35 -21.00 11.51
C THR A 241 -25.02 -20.40 12.88
N ALA A 242 -25.97 -19.71 13.51
CA ALA A 242 -25.78 -19.13 14.84
C ALA A 242 -25.52 -20.21 15.90
N ARG A 243 -26.25 -21.34 15.83
CA ARG A 243 -26.06 -22.48 16.75
C ARG A 243 -24.67 -23.10 16.64
N LEU A 244 -24.14 -23.24 15.42
CA LEU A 244 -22.76 -23.70 15.20
C LEU A 244 -21.74 -22.75 15.84
N LEU A 245 -21.90 -21.43 15.65
CA LEU A 245 -20.99 -20.44 16.22
C LEU A 245 -21.03 -20.45 17.75
N MET A 246 -22.22 -20.50 18.35
CA MET A 246 -22.39 -20.57 19.81
C MET A 246 -21.71 -21.80 20.43
N ARG A 247 -21.68 -22.93 19.70
CA ARG A 247 -21.07 -24.18 20.15
C ARG A 247 -19.67 -24.40 19.58
N TRP A 248 -19.06 -23.39 18.96
CA TRP A 248 -17.83 -23.57 18.17
C TRP A 248 -16.72 -24.29 18.95
N ASN A 249 -16.42 -23.82 20.15
CA ASN A 249 -15.36 -24.38 21.00
C ASN A 249 -15.74 -25.73 21.65
N GLN A 250 -17.03 -26.07 21.68
CA GLN A 250 -17.55 -27.35 22.18
C GLN A 250 -17.72 -28.39 21.07
N THR A 251 -17.64 -27.96 19.80
CA THR A 251 -17.89 -28.81 18.64
C THR A 251 -16.55 -29.36 18.11
N PRO A 252 -16.37 -30.69 18.04
CA PRO A 252 -15.15 -31.28 17.50
C PRO A 252 -14.83 -30.78 16.08
N PRO A 253 -13.54 -30.62 15.71
CA PRO A 253 -13.16 -30.11 14.38
C PRO A 253 -13.81 -30.84 13.20
N ALA A 254 -13.90 -32.18 13.24
CA ALA A 254 -14.52 -32.97 12.17
C ALA A 254 -16.01 -32.64 12.00
N VAL A 255 -16.74 -32.54 13.12
CA VAL A 255 -18.17 -32.17 13.12
C VAL A 255 -18.36 -30.74 12.62
N ARG A 256 -17.44 -29.82 12.97
CA ARG A 256 -17.44 -28.45 12.42
C ARG A 256 -17.29 -28.46 10.90
N GLN A 257 -16.32 -29.20 10.37
CA GLN A 257 -16.08 -29.29 8.92
C GLN A 257 -17.31 -29.84 8.19
N GLU A 258 -17.92 -30.92 8.67
CA GLU A 258 -19.13 -31.48 8.08
C GLU A 258 -20.31 -30.50 8.14
N THR A 259 -20.54 -29.88 9.30
CA THR A 259 -21.63 -28.92 9.49
C THR A 259 -21.47 -27.70 8.59
N ILE A 260 -20.25 -27.17 8.45
CA ILE A 260 -19.95 -26.05 7.55
C ILE A 260 -20.23 -26.44 6.10
N ALA A 261 -19.83 -27.63 5.66
CA ALA A 261 -20.10 -28.09 4.29
C ALA A 261 -21.61 -28.17 4.01
N GLY A 262 -22.40 -28.70 4.94
CA GLY A 262 -23.86 -28.74 4.83
C GLY A 262 -24.52 -27.35 4.82
N LEU A 263 -24.05 -26.43 5.67
CA LEU A 263 -24.52 -25.03 5.67
C LEU A 263 -24.18 -24.31 4.36
N GLN A 264 -22.99 -24.56 3.81
CA GLN A 264 -22.56 -23.99 2.53
C GLN A 264 -23.43 -24.47 1.38
N ALA A 265 -23.69 -25.78 1.26
CA ALA A 265 -24.55 -26.32 0.21
C ALA A 265 -25.94 -25.67 0.24
N ARG A 266 -26.57 -25.62 1.43
CA ARG A 266 -27.88 -24.96 1.61
C ARG A 266 -27.84 -23.47 1.30
N PHE A 267 -26.78 -22.76 1.68
CA PHE A 267 -26.62 -21.34 1.38
C PHE A 267 -26.51 -21.09 -0.13
N GLU A 268 -25.75 -21.94 -0.81
CA GLU A 268 -25.56 -21.87 -2.26
C GLU A 268 -26.87 -22.11 -3.01
N ASP A 269 -27.66 -23.12 -2.60
CA ASP A 269 -28.99 -23.37 -3.16
C ASP A 269 -29.92 -22.16 -2.97
N ILE A 270 -30.04 -21.64 -1.75
CA ILE A 270 -30.89 -20.46 -1.47
C ILE A 270 -30.46 -19.25 -2.30
N ALA A 271 -29.16 -19.03 -2.43
CA ALA A 271 -28.64 -17.91 -3.22
C ALA A 271 -28.82 -18.10 -4.74
N LEU A 272 -28.80 -19.33 -5.24
CA LEU A 272 -29.04 -19.66 -6.64
C LEU A 272 -30.50 -19.43 -7.03
N TYR A 273 -31.46 -19.69 -6.14
CA TYR A 273 -32.89 -19.66 -6.47
C TYR A 273 -33.67 -18.44 -5.95
N SER A 274 -33.14 -17.69 -4.96
CA SER A 274 -33.96 -16.71 -4.21
C SER A 274 -33.23 -15.42 -3.79
N GLY A 275 -32.00 -15.18 -4.26
CA GLY A 275 -31.16 -14.05 -3.85
C GLY A 275 -30.74 -13.11 -4.98
N PRO A 276 -30.49 -11.81 -4.69
CA PRO A 276 -29.78 -10.95 -5.62
C PRO A 276 -28.37 -11.51 -5.87
N LYS A 277 -27.97 -11.57 -7.15
CA LYS A 277 -26.66 -12.06 -7.59
C LYS A 277 -25.88 -10.88 -8.15
N VAL A 278 -24.60 -10.80 -7.81
CA VAL A 278 -23.67 -9.92 -8.52
C VAL A 278 -23.03 -10.75 -9.63
N ALA A 279 -23.49 -10.53 -10.86
CA ALA A 279 -23.02 -11.28 -12.03
C ALA A 279 -21.79 -10.60 -12.64
N MET A 280 -20.66 -11.31 -12.69
CA MET A 280 -19.45 -10.82 -13.35
C MET A 280 -19.30 -11.38 -14.78
N PRO A 281 -18.93 -10.55 -15.78
CA PRO A 281 -18.57 -11.05 -17.10
C PRO A 281 -17.28 -11.88 -17.02
N ALA A 282 -17.28 -13.06 -17.66
CA ALA A 282 -16.13 -13.99 -17.63
C ALA A 282 -14.91 -13.51 -18.44
N ARG A 283 -15.10 -12.57 -19.38
CA ARG A 283 -14.05 -11.96 -20.19
C ARG A 283 -13.34 -10.88 -19.34
N GLY A 284 -12.31 -11.26 -18.58
CA GLY A 284 -11.51 -10.32 -17.77
C GLY A 284 -10.80 -10.91 -16.55
N LEU A 285 -11.11 -12.15 -16.16
CA LEU A 285 -10.50 -12.79 -14.98
C LEU A 285 -9.09 -13.32 -15.31
N LYS A 286 -8.05 -12.67 -14.76
CA LYS A 286 -6.66 -13.12 -14.84
C LYS A 286 -6.41 -14.30 -13.88
N ALA A 287 -5.60 -15.27 -14.30
CA ALA A 287 -5.14 -16.36 -13.44
C ALA A 287 -3.78 -16.02 -12.79
N VAL A 288 -3.53 -16.53 -11.59
CA VAL A 288 -2.25 -16.36 -10.88
C VAL A 288 -1.30 -17.52 -11.27
N PRO A 289 -0.08 -17.26 -11.78
CA PRO A 289 0.95 -18.30 -11.88
C PRO A 289 1.46 -18.68 -10.48
N ALA A 290 1.78 -19.96 -10.27
CA ALA A 290 2.21 -20.50 -8.98
C ALA A 290 3.45 -19.75 -8.44
N ARG A 291 3.41 -19.35 -7.16
CA ARG A 291 4.51 -18.64 -6.48
C ARG A 291 5.68 -19.61 -6.27
N THR A 292 6.81 -19.39 -6.97
CA THR A 292 8.05 -20.12 -6.71
C THR A 292 8.75 -19.46 -5.51
N GLY A 293 9.09 -20.24 -4.47
CA GLY A 293 9.66 -19.75 -3.21
C GLY A 293 11.11 -19.25 -3.28
N ILE A 294 11.61 -18.85 -4.45
CA ILE A 294 12.98 -18.39 -4.64
C ILE A 294 12.98 -16.86 -4.57
N ARG A 295 13.51 -16.28 -3.49
CA ARG A 295 13.79 -14.84 -3.41
C ARG A 295 14.92 -14.50 -4.39
N ARG A 296 14.61 -13.69 -5.40
CA ARG A 296 15.59 -13.19 -6.39
C ARG A 296 16.34 -11.97 -5.85
N PRO A 297 17.52 -11.64 -6.42
CA PRO A 297 18.21 -10.39 -6.13
C PRO A 297 17.29 -9.17 -6.37
N PRO A 298 17.52 -8.04 -5.68
CA PRO A 298 16.69 -6.85 -5.83
C PRO A 298 16.71 -6.33 -7.27
N LEU A 299 15.57 -5.88 -7.75
CA LEU A 299 15.48 -5.13 -9.02
C LEU A 299 16.05 -3.73 -8.80
N LEU A 300 17.06 -3.35 -9.58
CA LEU A 300 17.61 -1.99 -9.57
C LEU A 300 16.70 -1.07 -10.38
N PHE A 301 15.94 -0.19 -9.74
CA PHE A 301 14.99 0.68 -10.43
C PHE A 301 15.47 2.13 -10.41
N HIS A 302 15.99 2.59 -11.54
CA HIS A 302 16.36 3.98 -11.75
C HIS A 302 15.16 4.87 -12.10
N TYR A 303 14.80 5.74 -11.17
CA TYR A 303 13.83 6.82 -11.35
C TYR A 303 14.51 8.01 -12.01
N HIS A 304 14.42 8.07 -13.35
CA HIS A 304 15.16 9.02 -14.17
C HIS A 304 14.53 10.42 -14.09
N LEU A 305 14.93 11.20 -13.09
CA LEU A 305 14.56 12.60 -12.99
C LEU A 305 15.24 13.43 -14.08
N PHE A 306 14.45 14.19 -14.83
CA PHE A 306 14.94 15.00 -15.95
C PHE A 306 16.11 15.91 -15.55
N LYS A 307 17.25 15.72 -16.24
CA LYS A 307 18.53 16.46 -16.09
C LYS A 307 19.30 16.24 -14.78
N ASN A 308 19.09 15.10 -14.13
CA ASN A 308 19.86 14.64 -12.97
C ASN A 308 20.81 13.47 -13.31
N ALA A 309 21.62 13.63 -14.36
CA ALA A 309 22.56 12.62 -14.84
C ALA A 309 21.96 11.25 -15.25
N GLY A 310 20.65 11.17 -15.50
CA GLY A 310 20.02 9.87 -15.72
C GLY A 310 20.49 9.10 -16.96
N THR A 311 20.88 9.77 -18.06
CA THR A 311 21.48 9.09 -19.23
C THR A 311 22.77 8.34 -18.87
N SER A 312 23.55 8.87 -17.93
CA SER A 312 24.77 8.24 -17.46
C SER A 312 24.49 6.98 -16.64
N ILE A 313 23.46 7.04 -15.80
CA ILE A 313 23.00 5.89 -15.01
C ILE A 313 22.37 4.82 -15.91
N ASP A 314 21.58 5.22 -16.91
CA ASP A 314 21.02 4.27 -17.90
C ASP A 314 22.13 3.55 -18.67
N ALA A 315 23.16 4.27 -19.12
CA ALA A 315 24.31 3.66 -19.78
C ALA A 315 25.08 2.70 -18.85
N MET A 316 25.19 3.02 -17.57
CA MET A 316 25.80 2.13 -16.56
C MET A 316 24.97 0.86 -16.36
N LEU A 317 23.66 0.99 -16.18
CA LEU A 317 22.78 -0.16 -15.98
C LEU A 317 22.72 -1.04 -17.23
N GLN A 318 22.57 -0.45 -18.42
CA GLN A 318 22.58 -1.19 -19.68
C GLN A 318 23.90 -1.94 -19.87
N ARG A 319 25.05 -1.34 -19.54
CA ARG A 319 26.36 -2.02 -19.63
C ARG A 319 26.49 -3.21 -18.68
N ASN A 320 25.90 -3.12 -17.49
CA ASN A 320 26.00 -4.17 -16.47
C ASN A 320 25.02 -5.32 -16.68
N PHE A 321 23.82 -5.03 -17.17
CA PHE A 321 22.71 -6.00 -17.22
C PHE A 321 22.31 -6.41 -18.63
N GLY A 322 22.76 -5.72 -19.69
CA GLY A 322 22.49 -6.09 -21.08
C GLY A 322 20.99 -6.24 -21.36
N ASP A 323 20.57 -7.43 -21.81
CA ASP A 323 19.17 -7.76 -22.10
C ASP A 323 18.28 -7.87 -20.84
N HIS A 324 18.89 -7.94 -19.65
CA HIS A 324 18.21 -7.90 -18.36
C HIS A 324 17.99 -6.46 -17.86
N TRP A 325 18.34 -5.44 -18.65
CA TRP A 325 17.95 -4.05 -18.41
C TRP A 325 16.77 -3.65 -19.31
N GLY A 326 15.78 -2.99 -18.72
CA GLY A 326 14.59 -2.51 -19.43
C GLY A 326 14.34 -1.01 -19.25
N HIS A 327 13.56 -0.45 -20.17
CA HIS A 327 13.11 0.93 -20.11
C HIS A 327 11.67 1.05 -20.62
N ALA A 328 10.81 1.76 -19.89
CA ALA A 328 9.47 2.09 -20.36
C ALA A 328 8.90 3.38 -19.73
N GLU A 329 7.91 3.95 -20.40
CA GLU A 329 7.19 5.14 -19.94
C GLU A 329 5.72 4.83 -19.66
N PHE A 330 5.20 5.44 -18.60
CA PHE A 330 3.89 5.19 -18.02
C PHE A 330 3.08 6.47 -17.97
N ARG A 331 1.93 6.47 -18.65
CA ARG A 331 0.98 7.58 -18.57
C ARG A 331 0.26 7.56 -17.23
N MET A 332 0.01 8.73 -16.67
CA MET A 332 -0.86 8.90 -15.52
C MET A 332 -2.31 8.57 -15.90
N PRO A 333 -2.96 7.56 -15.29
CA PRO A 333 -4.35 7.27 -15.55
C PRO A 333 -5.26 8.43 -15.11
N ARG A 334 -6.33 8.71 -15.86
CA ARG A 334 -7.28 9.78 -15.50
C ARG A 334 -7.86 9.54 -14.10
N GLY A 335 -7.84 10.58 -13.28
CA GLY A 335 -8.39 10.55 -11.92
C GLY A 335 -7.52 9.80 -10.89
N GLN A 336 -6.33 9.34 -11.26
CA GLN A 336 -5.39 8.70 -10.33
C GLN A 336 -4.24 9.63 -9.98
N THR A 337 -3.73 9.50 -8.75
CA THR A 337 -2.59 10.26 -8.23
C THR A 337 -1.27 9.49 -8.31
N THR A 338 -1.26 8.27 -8.85
CA THR A 338 -0.06 7.45 -9.05
C THR A 338 -0.19 6.59 -10.32
N ASN A 339 0.93 6.17 -10.92
CA ASN A 339 0.98 5.18 -12.00
C ASN A 339 1.56 3.82 -11.53
N LEU A 340 1.66 3.59 -10.21
CA LEU A 340 2.28 2.40 -9.61
C LEU A 340 1.71 1.08 -10.13
N ALA A 341 0.41 0.99 -10.37
CA ALA A 341 -0.22 -0.23 -10.90
C ALA A 341 0.26 -0.58 -12.32
N ALA A 342 0.44 0.43 -13.18
CA ALA A 342 0.95 0.24 -14.54
C ALA A 342 2.43 -0.17 -14.52
N VAL A 343 3.23 0.48 -13.66
CA VAL A 343 4.64 0.14 -13.44
C VAL A 343 4.77 -1.30 -12.95
N THR A 344 4.00 -1.68 -11.94
CA THR A 344 3.99 -3.04 -11.37
C THR A 344 3.61 -4.07 -12.42
N GLY A 345 2.53 -3.83 -13.18
CA GLY A 345 2.10 -4.75 -14.23
C GLY A 345 3.18 -5.01 -15.27
N HIS A 346 3.88 -3.95 -15.71
CA HIS A 346 4.98 -4.07 -16.66
C HIS A 346 6.15 -4.90 -16.11
N LEU A 347 6.54 -4.68 -14.86
CA LEU A 347 7.62 -5.44 -14.23
C LEU A 347 7.25 -6.92 -14.04
N LEU A 348 5.98 -7.23 -13.74
CA LEU A 348 5.50 -8.60 -13.62
C LEU A 348 5.43 -9.33 -14.96
N GLU A 349 5.18 -8.60 -16.07
CA GLU A 349 5.21 -9.15 -17.44
C GLU A 349 6.64 -9.37 -17.97
N ARG A 350 7.65 -8.79 -17.30
CA ARG A 350 9.06 -8.84 -17.67
C ARG A 350 9.93 -9.36 -16.50
N PRO A 351 9.68 -10.58 -15.99
CA PRO A 351 10.35 -11.09 -14.81
C PRO A 351 11.87 -11.29 -15.01
N GLU A 352 12.36 -11.35 -16.25
CA GLU A 352 13.77 -11.48 -16.58
C GLU A 352 14.60 -10.22 -16.23
N LEU A 353 13.95 -9.07 -16.02
CA LEU A 353 14.65 -7.82 -15.72
C LEU A 353 15.34 -7.87 -14.34
N GLU A 354 16.56 -7.34 -14.30
CA GLU A 354 17.39 -7.13 -13.10
C GLU A 354 17.65 -5.65 -12.85
N ALA A 355 17.58 -4.82 -13.90
CA ALA A 355 17.57 -3.37 -13.81
C ALA A 355 16.49 -2.75 -14.71
N PHE A 356 15.93 -1.63 -14.28
CA PHE A 356 14.87 -0.94 -15.01
C PHE A 356 14.96 0.57 -14.84
N SER A 357 14.71 1.33 -15.91
CA SER A 357 14.74 2.79 -15.92
C SER A 357 13.41 3.38 -16.42
N SER A 358 12.96 4.50 -15.84
CA SER A 358 11.78 5.21 -16.36
C SER A 358 11.81 6.71 -16.03
N HIS A 359 11.39 7.58 -16.96
CA HIS A 359 11.27 9.02 -16.70
C HIS A 359 9.94 9.41 -16.06
N THR A 360 8.92 8.57 -16.22
CA THR A 360 7.54 8.87 -15.81
C THR A 360 7.05 8.03 -14.65
N ALA A 361 7.75 6.95 -14.27
CA ALA A 361 7.42 6.18 -13.08
C ALA A 361 7.46 7.08 -11.82
N LEU A 362 6.42 6.98 -11.00
CA LEU A 362 6.34 7.69 -9.73
C LEU A 362 6.75 6.79 -8.57
N LEU A 363 7.31 7.39 -7.54
CA LEU A 363 7.49 6.74 -6.24
C LEU A 363 6.11 6.52 -5.58
N PRO A 364 6.00 5.59 -4.62
CA PRO A 364 7.06 4.72 -4.07
C PRO A 364 7.46 3.57 -5.00
N ALA A 365 8.55 2.88 -4.65
CA ALA A 365 8.96 1.65 -5.33
C ALA A 365 7.86 0.56 -5.26
N PRO A 366 7.62 -0.20 -6.33
CA PRO A 366 6.68 -1.31 -6.32
C PRO A 366 7.14 -2.42 -5.36
N ALA A 367 6.23 -2.92 -4.53
CA ALA A 367 6.43 -4.08 -3.66
C ALA A 367 6.31 -5.43 -4.41
N LEU A 368 7.36 -5.86 -5.12
CA LEU A 368 7.37 -7.15 -5.82
C LEU A 368 7.41 -8.33 -4.81
N LEU A 369 6.80 -9.45 -5.18
CA LEU A 369 6.63 -10.60 -4.26
C LEU A 369 7.83 -11.54 -4.24
N ASP A 370 8.56 -11.63 -5.35
CA ASP A 370 9.70 -12.51 -5.58
C ASP A 370 11.05 -11.83 -5.29
N ARG A 371 11.07 -10.50 -5.15
CA ARG A 371 12.28 -9.72 -4.89
C ARG A 371 11.97 -8.34 -4.32
N ASP A 372 12.96 -7.75 -3.67
CA ASP A 372 12.92 -6.34 -3.28
C ASP A 372 13.19 -5.42 -4.50
N VAL A 373 12.82 -4.15 -4.40
CA VAL A 373 13.15 -3.14 -5.41
C VAL A 373 14.06 -2.11 -4.76
N LEU A 374 15.25 -1.91 -5.34
CA LEU A 374 16.20 -0.89 -4.90
C LEU A 374 16.00 0.37 -5.78
N PRO A 375 15.29 1.40 -5.30
CA PRO A 375 15.14 2.65 -6.05
C PRO A 375 16.48 3.39 -6.11
N ILE A 376 16.86 3.78 -7.32
CA ILE A 376 18.03 4.59 -7.62
C ILE A 376 17.53 5.94 -8.12
N LEU A 377 17.87 7.02 -7.41
CA LEU A 377 17.47 8.37 -7.75
C LEU A 377 18.65 9.32 -7.54
N PHE A 378 18.87 10.23 -8.46
CA PHE A 378 19.90 11.27 -8.36
C PHE A 378 19.25 12.64 -8.26
N LEU A 379 19.81 13.47 -7.38
CA LEU A 379 19.49 14.89 -7.27
C LEU A 379 20.63 15.73 -7.83
N ARG A 380 20.27 16.94 -8.25
CA ARG A 380 21.20 17.99 -8.69
C ARG A 380 20.77 19.32 -8.09
N HIS A 381 21.70 20.24 -7.93
CA HIS A 381 21.37 21.61 -7.55
C HIS A 381 20.28 22.16 -8.50
N PRO A 382 19.13 22.62 -7.98
CA PRO A 382 17.94 22.88 -8.80
C PRO A 382 18.17 23.94 -9.87
N ILE A 383 19.04 24.92 -9.59
CA ILE A 383 19.38 26.00 -10.52
C ILE A 383 20.31 25.50 -11.64
N ASP A 384 21.31 24.69 -11.31
CA ASP A 384 22.23 24.10 -12.29
C ASP A 384 21.51 23.05 -13.15
N ARG A 385 20.54 22.33 -12.57
CA ARG A 385 19.62 21.45 -13.30
C ARG A 385 18.84 22.22 -14.36
N LEU A 386 18.30 23.40 -14.03
CA LEU A 386 17.56 24.24 -14.98
C LEU A 386 18.46 24.81 -16.08
N ARG A 387 19.67 25.26 -15.73
CA ARG A 387 20.67 25.66 -16.73
C ARG A 387 20.96 24.52 -17.70
N SER A 388 21.18 23.32 -17.17
CA SER A 388 21.41 22.13 -17.97
C SER A 388 20.20 21.72 -18.82
N ALA A 389 18.98 21.94 -18.34
CA ALA A 389 17.75 21.75 -19.10
C ALA A 389 17.70 22.68 -20.30
N TYR A 390 17.92 23.99 -20.08
CA TYR A 390 17.97 24.99 -21.15
C TYR A 390 19.01 24.63 -22.22
N ASP A 391 20.25 24.35 -21.80
CA ASP A 391 21.34 24.02 -22.73
C ASP A 391 21.01 22.78 -23.57
N PHE A 392 20.31 21.81 -22.99
CA PHE A 392 19.91 20.60 -23.71
C PHE A 392 18.73 20.82 -24.65
N GLU A 393 17.68 21.51 -24.20
CA GLU A 393 16.49 21.81 -24.99
C GLU A 393 16.81 22.71 -26.19
N LYS A 394 17.76 23.63 -26.03
CA LYS A 394 18.25 24.51 -27.12
C LYS A 394 18.83 23.72 -28.30
N HIS A 395 19.46 22.58 -28.03
CA HIS A 395 20.07 21.72 -29.05
C HIS A 395 19.19 20.53 -29.45
N GLN A 396 18.01 20.35 -28.82
CA GLN A 396 17.07 19.31 -29.23
C GLN A 396 16.43 19.67 -30.57
N LYS A 397 16.24 18.65 -31.42
CA LYS A 397 15.50 18.77 -32.68
C LYS A 397 13.98 18.52 -32.53
N VAL A 398 13.50 18.31 -31.30
CA VAL A 398 12.08 18.03 -31.01
C VAL A 398 11.31 19.35 -30.84
N GLU A 399 10.04 19.36 -31.23
CA GLU A 399 9.14 20.53 -31.18
C GLU A 399 8.31 20.58 -29.88
N THR A 400 8.90 20.20 -28.75
CA THR A 400 8.24 20.37 -27.44
C THR A 400 8.14 21.85 -27.07
N PHE A 401 7.24 22.20 -26.15
CA PHE A 401 7.11 23.58 -25.66
C PHE A 401 8.44 24.12 -25.11
N GLY A 402 9.15 23.33 -24.28
CA GLY A 402 10.45 23.69 -23.73
C GLY A 402 11.53 23.89 -24.80
N ALA A 403 11.61 22.99 -25.79
CA ALA A 403 12.58 23.08 -26.88
C ALA A 403 12.33 24.30 -27.79
N ARG A 404 11.06 24.62 -28.12
CA ARG A 404 10.73 25.85 -28.86
C ARG A 404 11.12 27.10 -28.07
N LEU A 405 10.76 27.13 -26.79
CA LEU A 405 11.06 28.24 -25.89
C LEU A 405 12.58 28.46 -25.74
N ALA A 406 13.36 27.40 -25.53
CA ALA A 406 14.81 27.48 -25.37
C ALA A 406 15.55 27.93 -26.64
N ARG A 407 15.01 27.62 -27.84
CA ARG A 407 15.55 28.10 -29.11
C ARG A 407 15.19 29.57 -29.39
N SER A 408 14.03 30.02 -28.95
CA SER A 408 13.52 31.37 -29.22
C SER A 408 13.89 32.40 -28.16
N THR A 409 14.57 32.00 -27.07
CA THR A 409 14.91 32.89 -25.95
C THR A 409 16.33 32.63 -25.43
N ASP A 410 16.91 33.63 -24.77
CA ASP A 410 18.07 33.45 -23.90
C ASP A 410 17.66 32.74 -22.59
N PHE A 411 18.62 32.42 -21.73
CA PHE A 411 18.31 31.72 -20.49
C PHE A 411 17.37 32.52 -19.58
N LYS A 412 17.53 33.85 -19.56
CA LYS A 412 16.66 34.77 -18.81
C LYS A 412 15.21 34.72 -19.29
N GLY A 413 14.98 34.78 -20.60
CA GLY A 413 13.65 34.66 -21.20
C GLY A 413 13.03 33.28 -20.94
N TYR A 414 13.83 32.22 -21.02
CA TYR A 414 13.42 30.85 -20.71
C TYR A 414 12.92 30.71 -19.27
N ILE A 415 13.70 31.17 -18.28
CA ILE A 415 13.31 31.14 -16.86
C ILE A 415 12.09 32.02 -16.59
N THR A 416 12.03 33.21 -17.19
CA THR A 416 10.88 34.12 -17.04
C THR A 416 9.59 33.43 -17.48
N ALA A 417 9.61 32.77 -18.64
CA ALA A 417 8.45 32.04 -19.15
C ALA A 417 8.08 30.83 -18.29
N LEU A 418 9.06 30.07 -17.78
CA LEU A 418 8.78 28.92 -16.89
C LEU A 418 8.23 29.34 -15.51
N LEU A 419 8.62 30.52 -15.02
CA LEU A 419 8.11 31.08 -13.76
C LEU A 419 6.79 31.85 -13.90
N SER A 420 6.27 32.03 -15.12
CA SER A 420 4.95 32.62 -15.36
C SER A 420 3.81 31.73 -14.84
N PRO A 421 2.70 32.31 -14.36
CA PRO A 421 1.50 31.57 -14.00
C PRO A 421 0.98 30.70 -15.16
N GLY A 422 0.57 29.47 -14.88
CA GLY A 422 0.09 28.53 -15.90
C GLY A 422 1.19 27.74 -16.62
N SER A 423 2.46 28.13 -16.48
CA SER A 423 3.62 27.32 -16.92
C SER A 423 3.86 26.16 -15.94
N GLY A 424 4.12 24.96 -16.48
CA GLY A 424 4.21 23.72 -15.71
C GLY A 424 5.24 23.72 -14.55
N GLU A 425 5.12 22.74 -13.66
CA GLU A 425 5.90 22.63 -12.41
C GLU A 425 7.39 22.29 -12.61
N GLN A 426 7.86 22.17 -13.86
CA GLN A 426 9.23 21.73 -14.16
C GLN A 426 10.33 22.66 -13.62
N ALA A 427 10.01 23.93 -13.36
CA ALA A 427 10.92 24.93 -12.81
C ALA A 427 10.69 25.26 -11.33
N ARG A 428 9.76 24.57 -10.64
CA ARG A 428 9.38 24.87 -9.26
C ARG A 428 9.38 23.62 -8.41
N ASN A 429 10.38 23.48 -7.52
CA ASN A 429 10.47 22.37 -6.57
C ASN A 429 10.27 20.99 -7.23
N PHE A 430 10.79 20.82 -8.45
CA PHE A 430 10.52 19.65 -9.29
C PHE A 430 10.96 18.35 -8.62
N GLN A 431 12.12 18.37 -7.95
CA GLN A 431 12.65 17.18 -7.30
C GLN A 431 11.88 16.87 -6.02
N ALA A 432 11.49 17.89 -5.26
CA ALA A 432 10.66 17.77 -4.07
C ALA A 432 9.29 17.16 -4.38
N LEU A 433 8.64 17.56 -5.47
CA LEU A 433 7.37 16.97 -5.92
C LEU A 433 7.50 15.47 -6.15
N ARG A 434 8.59 15.03 -6.79
CA ARG A 434 8.86 13.61 -7.07
C ARG A 434 9.19 12.82 -5.81
N LEU A 435 9.88 13.42 -4.85
CA LEU A 435 10.19 12.81 -3.57
C LEU A 435 8.97 12.74 -2.65
N ALA A 436 8.08 13.73 -2.70
CA ALA A 436 6.84 13.75 -1.92
C ALA A 436 5.88 12.61 -2.31
N ASP A 437 5.98 12.10 -3.53
CA ASP A 437 5.25 10.90 -3.97
C ASP A 437 5.71 9.62 -3.23
N ASN A 438 6.92 9.62 -2.66
CA ASN A 438 7.45 8.50 -1.86
C ASN A 438 6.91 8.48 -0.41
N ALA A 439 6.26 9.55 0.04
CA ALA A 439 5.55 9.63 1.31
C ALA A 439 4.06 9.96 1.11
N PRO A 440 3.31 9.14 0.33
CA PRO A 440 1.93 9.46 -0.05
C PRO A 440 0.95 9.37 1.14
N TYR A 441 1.41 8.87 2.29
CA TYR A 441 0.64 8.71 3.52
C TYR A 441 0.68 9.95 4.42
N LEU A 442 1.61 10.89 4.19
CA LEU A 442 1.66 12.14 4.93
C LEU A 442 0.77 13.19 4.28
N SER A 443 -0.19 13.70 5.05
CA SER A 443 -0.87 14.96 4.75
C SER A 443 -0.08 16.09 5.40
N GLY A 444 0.45 17.02 4.61
CA GLY A 444 1.31 18.09 5.10
C GLY A 444 1.83 18.96 3.96
N ASP A 445 2.71 19.90 4.30
CA ASP A 445 3.34 20.75 3.31
C ASP A 445 4.31 19.94 2.40
N LEU A 446 4.73 20.54 1.28
CA LEU A 446 5.61 19.87 0.33
C LEU A 446 6.98 19.52 0.94
N ALA A 447 7.49 20.34 1.85
CA ALA A 447 8.83 20.16 2.40
C ALA A 447 8.89 18.96 3.35
N GLU A 448 7.92 18.83 4.23
CA GLU A 448 7.78 17.69 5.14
C GLU A 448 7.64 16.38 4.36
N ARG A 449 6.73 16.37 3.36
CA ARG A 449 6.48 15.18 2.55
C ARG A 449 7.70 14.79 1.72
N ALA A 450 8.38 15.76 1.10
CA ALA A 450 9.57 15.49 0.30
C ALA A 450 10.75 15.02 1.16
N MET A 451 10.96 15.61 2.34
CA MET A 451 12.01 15.19 3.25
C MET A 451 11.77 13.78 3.79
N ALA A 452 10.55 13.46 4.23
CA ALA A 452 10.19 12.11 4.65
C ALA A 452 10.34 11.11 3.50
N GLY A 453 9.94 11.50 2.28
CA GLY A 453 10.12 10.71 1.08
C GLY A 453 11.59 10.45 0.74
N LEU A 454 12.46 11.44 0.91
CA LEU A 454 13.91 11.32 0.76
C LEU A 454 14.52 10.37 1.79
N GLN A 455 14.17 10.54 3.07
CA GLN A 455 14.70 9.72 4.17
C GLN A 455 14.27 8.25 4.10
N ALA A 456 13.15 7.96 3.44
CA ALA A 456 12.68 6.59 3.21
C ALA A 456 13.45 5.86 2.09
N LEU A 457 14.26 6.57 1.29
CA LEU A 457 15.02 5.94 0.21
C LEU A 457 16.29 5.26 0.76
N PRO A 458 16.57 4.00 0.39
CA PRO A 458 17.83 3.34 0.73
C PRO A 458 19.05 3.98 0.03
N PHE A 459 18.83 4.69 -1.07
CA PHE A 459 19.88 5.37 -1.83
C PHE A 459 19.35 6.65 -2.48
N VAL A 460 20.19 7.69 -2.43
CA VAL A 460 20.03 8.91 -3.23
C VAL A 460 21.42 9.39 -3.65
N GLY A 461 21.63 9.57 -4.94
CA GLY A 461 22.87 10.09 -5.52
C GLY A 461 22.84 11.62 -5.65
N LEU A 462 24.02 12.23 -5.68
CA LEU A 462 24.21 13.65 -5.96
C LEU A 462 25.07 13.82 -7.21
N VAL A 463 24.58 14.58 -8.20
CA VAL A 463 25.29 14.79 -9.47
C VAL A 463 26.64 15.50 -9.25
N GLU A 464 26.69 16.43 -8.32
CA GLU A 464 27.89 17.19 -7.95
C GLU A 464 28.94 16.32 -7.25
N ALA A 465 28.51 15.26 -6.57
CA ALA A 465 29.37 14.26 -5.93
C ALA A 465 29.25 12.90 -6.64
N TYR A 466 29.30 12.90 -7.99
CA TYR A 466 28.98 11.74 -8.81
C TYR A 466 29.82 10.50 -8.46
N ASP A 467 31.14 10.65 -8.34
CA ASP A 467 32.03 9.52 -8.05
C ASP A 467 31.78 8.93 -6.65
N ALA A 468 31.58 9.78 -5.64
CA ALA A 468 31.21 9.34 -4.29
C ALA A 468 29.83 8.66 -4.28
N SER A 469 28.87 9.20 -5.03
CA SER A 469 27.54 8.61 -5.21
C SER A 469 27.60 7.23 -5.85
N LEU A 470 28.46 7.03 -6.86
CA LEU A 470 28.69 5.73 -7.49
C LEU A 470 29.37 4.73 -6.55
N GLN A 471 30.30 5.17 -5.71
CA GLN A 471 30.91 4.30 -4.69
C GLN A 471 29.86 3.79 -3.71
N ARG A 472 29.01 4.69 -3.19
CA ARG A 472 27.92 4.34 -2.27
C ARG A 472 26.89 3.42 -2.93
N LEU A 473 26.52 3.69 -4.18
CA LEU A 473 25.64 2.79 -4.95
C LEU A 473 26.28 1.41 -5.14
N SER A 474 27.56 1.36 -5.52
CA SER A 474 28.29 0.11 -5.72
C SER A 474 28.32 -0.73 -4.44
N ALA A 475 28.53 -0.10 -3.27
CA ALA A 475 28.51 -0.79 -1.98
C ALA A 475 27.14 -1.45 -1.67
N LEU A 476 26.04 -0.83 -2.08
CA LEU A 476 24.68 -1.39 -1.92
C LEU A 476 24.38 -2.50 -2.93
N VAL A 477 24.91 -2.41 -4.16
CA VAL A 477 24.57 -3.31 -5.27
C VAL A 477 25.46 -4.57 -5.29
N THR A 478 26.75 -4.43 -4.99
CA THR A 478 27.75 -5.52 -5.09
C THR A 478 27.40 -6.79 -4.30
N PRO A 479 26.83 -6.73 -3.08
CA PRO A 479 26.41 -7.93 -2.35
C PRO A 479 25.37 -8.78 -3.08
N HIS A 480 24.57 -8.17 -3.95
CA HIS A 480 23.53 -8.82 -4.74
C HIS A 480 23.99 -9.15 -6.16
N TYR A 481 24.85 -8.30 -6.72
CA TYR A 481 25.40 -8.44 -8.07
C TYR A 481 26.93 -8.27 -8.02
N PRO A 482 27.71 -9.33 -7.72
CA PRO A 482 29.16 -9.24 -7.54
C PRO A 482 29.92 -8.75 -8.78
N GLY A 483 29.34 -8.90 -9.97
CA GLY A 483 29.90 -8.42 -11.23
C GLY A 483 29.63 -6.96 -11.56
N PHE A 484 28.91 -6.22 -10.71
CA PHE A 484 28.52 -4.83 -10.95
C PHE A 484 29.73 -3.90 -11.02
N LYS A 485 29.83 -3.12 -12.10
CA LYS A 485 30.91 -2.18 -12.38
C LYS A 485 30.34 -0.77 -12.55
N PRO A 486 30.58 0.16 -11.61
CA PRO A 486 30.13 1.53 -11.76
C PRO A 486 30.81 2.19 -12.97
N LEU A 487 30.06 3.01 -13.70
CA LEU A 487 30.56 3.72 -14.87
C LEU A 487 30.99 5.13 -14.48
N THR A 488 32.28 5.33 -14.23
CA THR A 488 32.85 6.67 -14.11
C THR A 488 32.93 7.31 -15.48
N LEU A 489 31.98 8.18 -15.82
CA LEU A 489 32.04 8.95 -17.06
C LEU A 489 33.07 10.07 -16.91
N ARG A 490 34.31 9.80 -17.35
CA ARG A 490 35.14 10.89 -17.89
C ARG A 490 34.56 11.25 -19.27
N LYS A 491 33.72 12.28 -19.34
CA LYS A 491 33.34 12.86 -20.64
C LYS A 491 34.63 13.32 -21.34
N ASN A 492 34.88 12.78 -22.53
CA ASN A 492 36.03 13.12 -23.37
C ASN A 492 36.04 14.62 -23.76
N ALA A 493 37.26 15.17 -23.80
CA ALA A 493 37.73 16.34 -24.57
C ALA A 493 37.30 17.77 -24.15
N SER A 494 37.81 18.23 -23.00
CA SER A 494 38.79 19.34 -22.96
C SER A 494 39.56 19.19 -21.64
N ASN A 495 40.86 19.48 -21.61
CA ASN A 495 41.73 19.35 -20.42
C ASN A 495 41.38 20.35 -19.29
N ALA A 496 40.18 20.91 -19.27
CA ALA A 496 39.69 21.80 -18.23
C ALA A 496 39.05 20.97 -17.11
N ALA A 497 39.44 21.26 -15.86
CA ALA A 497 38.68 20.79 -14.70
C ALA A 497 37.21 21.25 -14.84
N PRO A 498 36.23 20.41 -14.46
CA PRO A 498 34.83 20.82 -14.49
C PRO A 498 34.64 22.09 -13.67
N THR A 499 33.98 23.09 -14.25
CA THR A 499 33.69 24.36 -13.58
C THR A 499 32.99 24.10 -12.24
N PRO A 500 33.49 24.64 -11.11
CA PRO A 500 32.88 24.49 -9.80
C PRO A 500 31.41 24.94 -9.80
N LEU A 501 30.59 24.34 -8.95
CA LEU A 501 29.16 24.68 -8.87
C LEU A 501 28.97 26.17 -8.57
N ASP A 502 29.71 26.73 -7.61
CA ASP A 502 29.59 28.13 -7.19
C ASP A 502 29.83 29.11 -8.35
N GLU A 503 30.80 28.81 -9.22
CA GLU A 503 31.08 29.63 -10.40
C GLU A 503 29.96 29.54 -11.45
N LYS A 504 29.36 28.34 -11.63
CA LYS A 504 28.18 28.18 -12.50
C LYS A 504 26.98 28.96 -11.96
N LEU A 505 26.76 28.92 -10.64
CA LEU A 505 25.66 29.63 -10.00
C LEU A 505 25.85 31.15 -10.04
N ALA A 506 27.08 31.64 -9.87
CA ALA A 506 27.40 33.06 -10.02
C ALA A 506 27.08 33.57 -11.44
N LYS A 507 27.46 32.82 -12.48
CA LYS A 507 27.12 33.13 -13.88
C LYS A 507 25.62 33.16 -14.12
N VAL A 508 24.88 32.21 -13.54
CA VAL A 508 23.41 32.20 -13.62
C VAL A 508 22.82 33.43 -12.92
N ALA A 509 23.29 33.80 -11.74
CA ALA A 509 22.81 34.96 -11.00
C ALA A 509 23.05 36.26 -11.79
N GLU A 510 24.22 36.41 -12.41
CA GLU A 510 24.56 37.53 -13.29
C GLU A 510 23.64 37.60 -14.51
N GLU A 511 23.43 36.48 -15.21
CA GLU A 511 22.59 36.42 -16.42
C GLU A 511 21.10 36.72 -16.14
N LEU A 512 20.57 36.27 -14.99
CA LEU A 512 19.17 36.49 -14.62
C LEU A 512 18.91 37.89 -14.06
N GLY A 513 19.90 38.48 -13.37
CA GLY A 513 19.75 39.68 -12.56
C GLY A 513 19.02 39.42 -11.23
N PRO A 514 19.14 40.35 -10.25
CA PRO A 514 18.81 40.10 -8.84
C PRO A 514 17.35 39.70 -8.62
N ALA A 515 16.40 40.43 -9.20
CA ALA A 515 14.97 40.20 -8.96
C ALA A 515 14.46 38.86 -9.52
N LEU A 516 14.94 38.44 -10.71
CA LEU A 516 14.52 37.16 -11.30
C LEU A 516 15.24 35.99 -10.61
N HIS A 517 16.51 36.18 -10.24
CA HIS A 517 17.27 35.20 -9.48
C HIS A 517 16.62 34.90 -8.12
N GLU A 518 16.25 35.92 -7.35
CA GLU A 518 15.55 35.77 -6.07
C GLU A 518 14.23 35.00 -6.22
N ARG A 519 13.41 35.36 -7.21
CA ARG A 519 12.17 34.64 -7.52
C ARG A 519 12.40 33.18 -7.89
N LEU A 520 13.49 32.89 -8.60
CA LEU A 520 13.86 31.52 -8.97
C LEU A 520 14.29 30.69 -7.75
N LEU A 521 15.05 31.30 -6.83
CA LEU A 521 15.45 30.66 -5.57
C LEU A 521 14.22 30.35 -4.71
N GLU A 522 13.31 31.31 -4.53
CA GLU A 522 12.08 31.09 -3.75
C GLU A 522 11.20 29.99 -4.36
N ALA A 523 11.05 30.00 -5.68
CA ALA A 523 10.31 28.97 -6.40
C ALA A 523 10.90 27.55 -6.25
N ASN A 524 12.17 27.44 -5.83
CA ASN A 524 12.90 26.18 -5.62
C ASN A 524 13.40 26.02 -4.17
N ARG A 525 12.81 26.74 -3.21
CA ARG A 525 13.24 26.73 -1.79
C ARG A 525 13.29 25.33 -1.18
N VAL A 526 12.34 24.46 -1.54
CA VAL A 526 12.29 23.08 -1.03
C VAL A 526 13.36 22.21 -1.69
N ASP A 527 13.53 22.32 -3.02
CA ASP A 527 14.61 21.61 -3.72
C ASP A 527 15.99 22.02 -3.18
N LEU A 528 16.20 23.31 -2.87
CA LEU A 528 17.45 23.82 -2.30
C LEU A 528 17.73 23.21 -0.91
N ALA A 529 16.71 23.12 -0.06
CA ALA A 529 16.83 22.49 1.26
C ALA A 529 17.15 20.98 1.16
N LEU A 530 16.48 20.27 0.23
CA LEU A 530 16.75 18.85 -0.02
C LEU A 530 18.16 18.63 -0.57
N HIS A 531 18.61 19.47 -1.51
CA HIS A 531 19.96 19.42 -2.05
C HIS A 531 21.00 19.63 -0.94
N ALA A 532 20.85 20.66 -0.11
CA ALA A 532 21.76 20.93 1.01
C ALA A 532 21.82 19.75 2.00
N HIS A 533 20.67 19.12 2.29
CA HIS A 533 20.63 17.92 3.13
C HIS A 533 21.41 16.76 2.51
N VAL A 534 21.19 16.44 1.23
CA VAL A 534 21.91 15.35 0.54
C VAL A 534 23.40 15.66 0.40
N GLN A 535 23.77 16.91 0.14
CA GLN A 535 25.16 17.34 0.10
C GLN A 535 25.86 17.11 1.44
N GLY A 536 25.18 17.35 2.57
CA GLY A 536 25.69 17.03 3.91
C GLY A 536 26.02 15.54 4.10
N LEU A 537 25.23 14.63 3.50
CA LEU A 537 25.51 13.18 3.54
C LEU A 537 26.83 12.84 2.86
N TYR A 538 27.15 13.50 1.75
CA TYR A 538 28.40 13.28 1.00
C TYR A 538 29.59 14.06 1.57
N GLY A 539 29.36 15.16 2.28
CA GLY A 539 30.41 15.93 2.95
C GLY A 539 30.94 15.29 4.24
N ALA A 540 30.08 14.61 5.01
CA ALA A 540 30.45 13.94 6.27
C ALA A 540 31.22 12.61 6.08
N GLU A 541 31.08 11.97 4.92
CA GLU A 541 31.80 10.72 4.59
C GLU A 541 33.24 10.97 4.11
N ALA A 542 33.58 12.19 3.68
CA ALA A 542 34.94 12.55 3.28
C ALA A 542 35.88 12.75 4.49
N SER A 543 35.36 13.20 5.63
CA SER A 543 36.15 13.47 6.84
C SER A 543 36.46 12.25 7.70
N THR A 544 35.86 11.09 7.42
CA THR A 544 36.11 9.82 8.14
C THR A 544 37.16 8.93 7.45
N LYS A 545 37.68 9.33 6.28
CA LYS A 545 38.78 8.62 5.59
C LYS A 545 40.17 9.23 5.82
N ASP A 546 40.25 10.42 6.44
CA ASP A 546 41.51 11.09 6.79
C ASP A 546 41.81 11.04 8.31
N ALA A 547 41.19 10.10 9.05
CA ALA A 547 41.40 9.88 10.49
C ALA A 547 42.03 8.51 10.79
#